data_AF-A0A1R1XGT6-F1
#
_entry.id   AF-A0A1R1XGT6-F1
#
_cell.length_a   1.000
_cell.length_b   1.000
_cell.length_c   1.000
_cell.angle_alpha   90.00
_cell.angle_beta   90.00
_cell.angle_gamma   90.00
#
_symmetry.space_group_name_H-M   'P 1'
#
loop_
_entity.id
_entity.type
_entity.pdbx_description
1 polymer ?
#
loop_
_entity_poly.entity_id
_entity_poly.type
_entity_poly.pdbx_seq_one_letter_code
_entity_poly.pdbx_strand_id
1 'polypeptide(L)'
;MANNKPNSHTESKLEEGYDLATNTNFQNSSPNKNYAHSNRIPVNAREKDLSTDIKNLSTESNRDYENSPGFIKYTQTVEKNLLTFEYVTEWADITAFLSKLAKVFSSFETFNIIPEKDIVAKRLAQCLNPALPTGVHQKALSVYDQIFQKIGKAQLNHDLRIYATGIFPYIRNASIATKGMAIDILKSHVLPVVINNNEHLKSFLIAVLSGIERDKSDVSINCTDILKTIEKKVGSEIFIKSLFSVLVSSPRDREETLKFLISCLPDFTTPNELLQISGGNCSQFVKGLCLSLIDSDVMTVRFSLELLVSKFPIEKHLFTFDQFIAIFKYSSQAVLRKDMSLNRRLFSLWLGPSDNRQQQRIYFIKNSLKYLTLA
;
A
#
# COMPACT_ATOMS: atom_id res chain seq x y z
N MET A 1 -38.98 -31.03 -44.67
CA MET A 1 -38.66 -32.43 -45.04
C MET A 1 -37.33 -32.76 -44.36
N ALA A 2 -37.37 -33.27 -43.12
CA ALA A 2 -37.37 -34.71 -42.77
C ALA A 2 -36.02 -35.36 -43.12
N ASN A 3 -35.14 -35.58 -42.13
CA ASN A 3 -34.83 -36.88 -41.46
C ASN A 3 -33.40 -37.29 -41.88
N ASN A 4 -32.48 -37.88 -41.11
CA ASN A 4 -32.55 -38.74 -39.93
C ASN A 4 -31.17 -38.80 -39.23
N LYS A 5 -31.16 -38.92 -37.90
CA LYS A 5 -30.14 -39.56 -37.03
C LYS A 5 -30.31 -41.11 -37.10
N PRO A 6 -29.46 -42.03 -36.56
CA PRO A 6 -28.94 -41.99 -35.17
C PRO A 6 -27.62 -42.75 -34.78
N ASN A 7 -27.23 -42.51 -33.52
CA ASN A 7 -26.64 -43.38 -32.47
C ASN A 7 -25.34 -44.23 -32.66
N SER A 8 -24.42 -44.11 -31.69
CA SER A 8 -24.29 -45.11 -30.60
C SER A 8 -23.40 -44.64 -29.43
N HIS A 9 -23.92 -44.82 -28.22
CA HIS A 9 -23.27 -44.71 -26.91
C HIS A 9 -22.43 -45.97 -26.59
N THR A 10 -21.44 -45.82 -25.70
CA THR A 10 -21.11 -46.86 -24.71
C THR A 10 -20.59 -46.21 -23.42
N GLU A 11 -21.26 -46.57 -22.32
CA GLU A 11 -20.96 -46.27 -20.92
C GLU A 11 -19.86 -47.20 -20.38
N SER A 12 -19.14 -46.76 -19.33
CA SER A 12 -18.78 -47.65 -18.22
C SER A 12 -18.56 -46.84 -16.93
N LYS A 13 -19.49 -47.00 -15.99
CA LYS A 13 -19.37 -46.70 -14.57
C LYS A 13 -18.49 -47.75 -13.88
N LEU A 14 -17.73 -47.37 -12.86
CA LEU A 14 -17.37 -48.23 -11.73
C LEU A 14 -17.33 -47.37 -10.46
N GLU A 15 -18.20 -47.72 -9.52
CA GLU A 15 -18.28 -47.28 -8.13
C GLU A 15 -17.36 -48.14 -7.24
N GLU A 16 -16.93 -47.58 -6.10
CA GLU A 16 -16.66 -48.19 -4.77
C GLU A 16 -15.78 -47.17 -4.00
N GLY A 17 -16.10 -46.58 -2.85
CA GLY A 17 -17.02 -46.94 -1.78
C GLY A 17 -16.21 -47.37 -0.55
N TYR A 18 -15.83 -46.46 0.35
CA TYR A 18 -15.51 -46.77 1.76
C TYR A 18 -15.68 -45.54 2.66
N ASP A 19 -16.70 -45.62 3.52
CA ASP A 19 -16.90 -44.83 4.74
C ASP A 19 -16.25 -45.53 5.95
N LEU A 20 -15.94 -44.74 6.99
CA LEU A 20 -15.95 -45.00 8.46
C LEU A 20 -14.85 -44.15 9.13
N ALA A 21 -15.15 -43.02 9.75
CA ALA A 21 -15.73 -42.82 11.09
C ALA A 21 -14.73 -42.91 12.27
N THR A 22 -14.86 -41.92 13.16
CA THR A 22 -14.60 -41.88 14.62
C THR A 22 -13.25 -41.38 15.16
N ASN A 23 -13.32 -40.18 15.74
CA ASN A 23 -13.01 -39.82 17.14
C ASN A 23 -12.01 -40.68 17.92
N THR A 24 -10.94 -40.05 18.40
CA THR A 24 -10.45 -40.27 19.78
C THR A 24 -9.86 -38.98 20.36
N ASN A 25 -10.51 -38.49 21.41
CA ASN A 25 -9.97 -37.61 22.44
C ASN A 25 -8.78 -38.27 23.15
N PHE A 26 -7.73 -37.52 23.42
CA PHE A 26 -6.82 -37.80 24.53
C PHE A 26 -6.58 -36.52 25.34
N GLN A 27 -7.22 -36.49 26.52
CA GLN A 27 -6.86 -35.64 27.64
C GLN A 27 -5.77 -36.31 28.48
N ASN A 28 -5.06 -35.44 29.23
CA ASN A 28 -4.26 -35.71 30.44
C ASN A 28 -2.88 -36.35 30.25
N SER A 29 -1.82 -35.61 30.58
CA SER A 29 -1.32 -35.55 31.97
C SER A 29 0.03 -34.82 32.05
N SER A 30 0.09 -33.76 32.86
CA SER A 30 1.34 -33.23 33.39
C SER A 30 1.90 -34.16 34.48
N PRO A 31 3.21 -34.14 34.71
CA PRO A 31 3.70 -34.20 36.09
C PRO A 31 4.63 -33.03 36.43
N ASN A 32 4.28 -32.42 37.54
CA ASN A 32 5.01 -31.44 38.33
C ASN A 32 6.40 -31.95 38.76
N LYS A 33 7.46 -31.13 38.63
CA LYS A 33 8.57 -31.11 39.60
C LYS A 33 9.09 -29.68 39.77
N ASN A 34 8.87 -29.17 40.98
CA ASN A 34 9.42 -27.95 41.58
C ASN A 34 10.94 -28.07 41.83
N TYR A 35 11.59 -26.90 41.91
CA TYR A 35 12.79 -26.45 42.67
C TYR A 35 13.47 -25.39 41.78
N ALA A 36 13.81 -24.15 42.17
CA ALA A 36 13.94 -23.53 43.47
C ALA A 36 13.84 -21.99 43.36
N HIS A 37 13.64 -21.35 44.53
CA HIS A 37 13.52 -19.93 44.84
C HIS A 37 14.64 -19.01 44.33
N SER A 38 14.29 -17.75 44.02
CA SER A 38 14.94 -16.56 44.61
C SER A 38 14.19 -15.24 44.28
N ASN A 39 13.74 -14.57 45.34
CA ASN A 39 13.54 -13.12 45.52
C ASN A 39 12.55 -12.33 44.63
N ARG A 40 11.31 -12.18 45.11
CA ARG A 40 10.43 -11.04 44.78
C ARG A 40 10.54 -9.96 45.87
N ILE A 41 11.05 -8.79 45.49
CA ILE A 41 10.85 -7.53 46.22
C ILE A 41 9.52 -6.92 45.72
N PRO A 42 8.59 -6.50 46.60
CA PRO A 42 7.38 -5.82 46.15
C PRO A 42 7.67 -4.33 45.98
N VAL A 43 7.56 -3.82 44.76
CA VAL A 43 7.47 -2.36 44.52
C VAL A 43 6.20 -2.10 43.73
N ASN A 44 5.14 -1.75 44.46
CA ASN A 44 4.01 -1.05 43.89
C ASN A 44 4.23 0.44 44.17
N ALA A 45 4.77 1.18 43.21
CA ALA A 45 4.80 2.64 43.23
C ALA A 45 4.88 3.16 41.79
N ARG A 46 3.71 3.50 41.24
CA ARG A 46 3.49 4.51 40.18
C ARG A 46 4.46 4.48 38.99
N GLU A 47 4.17 3.62 38.02
CA GLU A 47 4.23 4.06 36.62
C GLU A 47 2.79 4.23 36.14
N LYS A 48 2.29 5.46 36.28
CA LYS A 48 1.07 5.87 35.57
C LYS A 48 1.42 5.81 34.09
N ASP A 49 0.68 5.01 33.34
CA ASP A 49 0.84 4.85 31.90
C ASP A 49 0.49 6.18 31.21
N LEU A 50 1.52 7.02 30.95
CA LEU A 50 1.39 8.34 30.31
C LEU A 50 0.72 8.26 28.94
N SER A 51 0.69 7.08 28.31
CA SER A 51 0.10 6.88 26.98
C SER A 51 -1.44 6.95 27.00
N THR A 52 -2.06 6.49 28.09
CA THR A 52 -3.50 6.61 28.34
C THR A 52 -3.91 8.03 28.72
N ASP A 53 -3.08 8.72 29.50
CA ASP A 53 -3.35 10.10 29.90
C ASP A 53 -3.29 11.06 28.69
N ILE A 54 -2.41 10.85 27.70
CA ILE A 54 -2.34 11.67 26.46
C ILE A 54 -3.57 11.45 25.55
N LYS A 55 -4.06 10.20 25.44
CA LYS A 55 -5.31 9.91 24.72
C LYS A 55 -6.52 10.56 25.39
N ASN A 56 -6.56 10.54 26.72
CA ASN A 56 -7.64 11.16 27.48
C ASN A 56 -7.57 12.70 27.39
N LEU A 57 -6.41 13.33 27.53
CA LEU A 57 -6.25 14.79 27.42
C LEU A 57 -6.67 15.37 26.05
N SER A 58 -6.42 14.66 24.95
CA SER A 58 -6.81 15.10 23.59
C SER A 58 -8.31 14.88 23.30
N THR A 59 -8.94 13.89 23.95
CA THR A 59 -10.39 13.68 23.86
C THR A 59 -11.21 14.45 24.90
N GLU A 60 -10.63 14.87 26.02
CA GLU A 60 -11.31 15.68 27.05
C GLU A 60 -11.39 17.15 26.65
N SER A 61 -10.30 17.71 26.10
CA SER A 61 -10.27 19.11 25.63
C SER A 61 -11.22 19.43 24.47
N ASN A 62 -11.70 18.42 23.73
CA ASN A 62 -12.67 18.60 22.65
C ASN A 62 -14.14 18.54 23.10
N ARG A 63 -14.45 17.86 24.22
CA ARG A 63 -15.86 17.64 24.65
C ARG A 63 -16.49 18.87 25.33
N ASP A 64 -15.69 19.77 25.90
CA ASP A 64 -16.21 20.91 26.65
C ASP A 64 -16.81 22.01 25.75
N TYR A 65 -16.52 22.02 24.45
CA TYR A 65 -17.00 23.04 23.52
C TYR A 65 -18.21 22.63 22.68
N GLU A 66 -18.57 21.34 22.61
CA GLU A 66 -19.63 20.83 21.73
C GLU A 66 -21.01 21.42 22.06
N ASN A 67 -21.25 21.77 23.33
CA ASN A 67 -22.49 22.40 23.78
C ASN A 67 -22.44 23.94 23.79
N SER A 68 -21.32 24.54 23.36
CA SER A 68 -21.21 26.00 23.35
C SER A 68 -22.11 26.61 22.25
N PRO A 69 -22.76 27.77 22.50
CA PRO A 69 -23.55 28.43 21.47
C PRO A 69 -22.76 28.75 20.19
N GLY A 70 -21.45 29.01 20.32
CA GLY A 70 -20.56 29.24 19.19
C GLY A 70 -20.36 27.99 18.32
N PHE A 71 -20.16 26.83 18.94
CA PHE A 71 -19.99 25.57 18.21
C PHE A 71 -21.29 25.08 17.58
N ILE A 72 -22.43 25.25 18.26
CA ILE A 72 -23.76 24.97 17.70
C ILE A 72 -23.98 25.80 16.44
N LYS A 73 -23.69 27.10 16.50
CA LYS A 73 -23.79 28.00 15.33
C LYS A 73 -22.84 27.59 14.20
N TYR A 74 -21.61 27.18 14.53
CA TYR A 74 -20.65 26.68 13.56
C TYR A 74 -21.19 25.44 12.83
N THR A 75 -21.66 24.45 13.58
CA THR A 75 -22.24 23.21 13.07
C THR A 75 -23.42 23.49 12.15
N GLN A 76 -24.41 24.29 12.59
CA GLN A 76 -25.56 24.69 11.78
C GLN A 76 -25.15 25.43 10.48
N THR A 77 -24.08 26.24 10.54
CA THR A 77 -23.58 26.96 9.37
C THR A 77 -22.92 26.00 8.37
N VAL A 78 -22.18 25.01 8.85
CA VAL A 78 -21.61 23.94 8.03
C VAL A 78 -22.70 23.10 7.40
N GLU A 79 -23.68 22.62 8.17
CA GLU A 79 -24.83 21.84 7.66
C GLU A 79 -25.61 22.60 6.59
N LYS A 80 -25.92 23.87 6.84
CA LYS A 80 -26.60 24.73 5.85
C LYS A 80 -25.78 24.85 4.56
N ASN A 81 -24.45 24.92 4.66
CA ASN A 81 -23.60 24.93 3.48
C ASN A 81 -23.58 23.57 2.77
N LEU A 82 -23.47 22.46 3.50
CA LEU A 82 -23.52 21.10 2.96
C LEU A 82 -24.81 20.83 2.18
N LEU A 83 -25.96 21.31 2.66
CA LEU A 83 -27.24 21.21 1.95
C LEU A 83 -27.21 21.88 0.58
N THR A 84 -26.41 22.95 0.39
CA THR A 84 -26.29 23.59 -0.93
C THR A 84 -25.63 22.69 -1.97
N PHE A 85 -24.86 21.68 -1.55
CA PHE A 85 -24.24 20.72 -2.45
C PHE A 85 -25.25 19.81 -3.14
N GLU A 86 -26.38 19.48 -2.50
CA GLU A 86 -27.42 18.61 -3.08
C GLU A 86 -28.12 19.23 -4.30
N TYR A 87 -28.01 20.55 -4.44
CA TYR A 87 -28.64 21.33 -5.52
C TYR A 87 -27.64 21.82 -6.56
N VAL A 88 -26.39 21.32 -6.53
CA VAL A 88 -25.37 21.64 -7.53
C VAL A 88 -25.81 21.08 -8.88
N THR A 89 -25.88 21.95 -9.88
CA THR A 89 -26.20 21.57 -11.27
C THR A 89 -25.02 21.78 -12.20
N GLU A 90 -24.18 22.77 -11.90
CA GLU A 90 -23.01 23.12 -12.70
C GLU A 90 -21.72 23.17 -11.88
N TRP A 91 -20.57 23.10 -12.55
CA TRP A 91 -19.26 23.18 -11.90
C TRP A 91 -19.02 24.54 -11.19
N ALA A 92 -19.68 25.60 -11.64
CA ALA A 92 -19.66 26.90 -10.98
C ALA A 92 -20.30 26.84 -9.58
N ASP A 93 -21.39 26.08 -9.42
CA ASP A 93 -22.05 25.86 -8.13
C ASP A 93 -21.11 25.15 -7.13
N ILE A 94 -20.31 24.19 -7.62
CA ILE A 94 -19.29 23.51 -6.80
C ILE A 94 -18.26 24.51 -6.30
N THR A 95 -17.79 25.41 -7.18
CA THR A 95 -16.81 26.44 -6.80
C THR A 95 -17.39 27.41 -5.76
N ALA A 96 -18.66 27.79 -5.91
CA ALA A 96 -19.38 28.62 -4.94
C ALA A 96 -19.57 27.90 -3.59
N PHE A 97 -19.94 26.61 -3.62
CA PHE A 97 -20.02 25.76 -2.44
C PHE A 97 -18.69 25.72 -1.68
N LEU A 98 -17.59 25.36 -2.36
CA LEU A 98 -16.25 25.27 -1.77
C LEU A 98 -15.79 26.61 -1.20
N SER A 99 -16.08 27.72 -1.88
CA SER A 99 -15.73 29.06 -1.43
C SER A 99 -16.48 29.46 -0.17
N LYS A 100 -17.77 29.14 -0.09
CA LYS A 100 -18.57 29.35 1.12
C LYS A 100 -18.06 28.47 2.26
N LEU A 101 -17.78 27.19 2.00
CA LEU A 101 -17.25 26.26 3.01
C LEU A 101 -15.92 26.76 3.61
N ALA A 102 -14.98 27.18 2.76
CA ALA A 102 -13.71 27.76 3.19
C ALA A 102 -13.90 29.00 4.09
N LYS A 103 -14.84 29.88 3.70
CA LYS A 103 -15.18 31.08 4.48
C LYS A 103 -15.78 30.73 5.84
N VAL A 104 -16.61 29.68 5.91
CA VAL A 104 -17.16 29.19 7.19
C VAL A 104 -16.00 28.76 8.10
N PHE A 105 -15.06 27.96 7.61
CA PHE A 105 -13.92 27.51 8.43
C PHE A 105 -13.03 28.65 8.95
N SER A 106 -12.82 29.71 8.15
CA SER A 106 -12.13 30.94 8.59
C SER A 106 -12.96 31.76 9.58
N SER A 107 -14.28 31.82 9.42
CA SER A 107 -15.14 32.59 10.34
C SER A 107 -15.23 31.97 11.74
N PHE A 108 -14.86 30.70 11.87
CA PHE A 108 -14.90 29.91 13.10
C PHE A 108 -13.50 29.41 13.48
N GLU A 109 -12.47 30.24 13.31
CA GLU A 109 -11.05 29.92 13.55
C GLU A 109 -10.73 29.40 14.96
N THR A 110 -11.50 29.81 15.97
CA THR A 110 -11.31 29.38 17.38
C THR A 110 -11.53 27.87 17.60
N PHE A 111 -12.24 27.20 16.69
CA PHE A 111 -12.52 25.77 16.79
C PHE A 111 -11.57 24.96 15.91
N ASN A 112 -10.84 24.02 16.48
CA ASN A 112 -9.89 23.15 15.76
C ASN A 112 -10.53 21.82 15.31
N ILE A 113 -11.84 21.83 15.08
CA ILE A 113 -12.64 20.65 14.70
C ILE A 113 -13.44 20.99 13.44
N ILE A 114 -13.71 19.98 12.61
CA ILE A 114 -14.63 20.07 11.46
C ILE A 114 -15.96 19.39 11.83
N PRO A 115 -17.06 20.14 12.00
CA PRO A 115 -18.40 19.57 12.11
C PRO A 115 -18.74 18.75 10.86
N GLU A 116 -19.48 17.66 11.02
CA GLU A 116 -19.89 16.79 9.91
C GLU A 116 -18.71 16.33 9.03
N LYS A 117 -17.54 16.06 9.64
CA LYS A 117 -16.28 15.75 8.92
C LYS A 117 -16.40 14.67 7.85
N ASP A 118 -17.22 13.65 8.10
CA ASP A 118 -17.43 12.55 7.15
C ASP A 118 -18.16 13.04 5.89
N ILE A 119 -19.20 13.86 6.06
CA ILE A 119 -19.95 14.45 4.94
C ILE A 119 -19.08 15.49 4.22
N VAL A 120 -18.37 16.34 4.96
CA VAL A 120 -17.42 17.31 4.40
C VAL A 120 -16.38 16.61 3.53
N ALA A 121 -15.72 15.57 4.05
CA ALA A 121 -14.71 14.82 3.31
C ALA A 121 -15.30 14.11 2.09
N LYS A 122 -16.51 13.55 2.20
CA LYS A 122 -17.22 12.96 1.06
C LYS A 122 -17.48 13.98 -0.05
N ARG A 123 -17.94 15.20 0.29
CA ARG A 123 -18.18 16.25 -0.71
C ARG A 123 -16.86 16.73 -1.33
N LEU A 124 -15.81 16.89 -0.54
CA LEU A 124 -14.48 17.23 -1.06
C LEU A 124 -13.93 16.17 -2.01
N ALA A 125 -14.10 14.88 -1.69
CA ALA A 125 -13.70 13.79 -2.58
C ALA A 125 -14.44 13.84 -3.92
N GLN A 126 -15.75 14.15 -3.91
CA GLN A 126 -16.54 14.32 -5.12
C GLN A 126 -16.06 15.52 -5.97
N CYS A 127 -15.63 16.60 -5.32
CA CYS A 127 -15.03 17.76 -5.99
C CYS A 127 -13.69 17.44 -6.65
N LEU A 128 -13.03 16.32 -6.32
CA LEU A 128 -11.81 15.82 -6.95
C LEU A 128 -12.09 14.81 -8.07
N ASN A 129 -13.33 14.69 -8.56
CA ASN A 129 -13.62 13.86 -9.73
C ASN A 129 -12.84 14.36 -10.96
N PRO A 130 -12.05 13.51 -11.66
CA PRO A 130 -11.29 13.91 -12.84
C PRO A 130 -12.10 14.50 -13.99
N ALA A 131 -13.42 14.27 -14.02
CA ALA A 131 -14.33 14.87 -15.00
C ALA A 131 -14.62 16.37 -14.76
N LEU A 132 -14.26 16.90 -13.58
CA LEU A 132 -14.48 18.30 -13.22
C LEU A 132 -13.33 19.21 -13.71
N PRO A 133 -13.58 20.51 -13.89
CA PRO A 133 -12.54 21.45 -14.30
C PRO A 133 -11.42 21.63 -13.26
N THR A 134 -10.20 21.90 -13.73
CA THR A 134 -9.01 22.15 -12.89
C THR A 134 -9.25 23.21 -11.80
N GLY A 135 -10.02 24.27 -12.08
CA GLY A 135 -10.32 25.31 -11.08
C GLY A 135 -11.11 24.78 -9.87
N VAL A 136 -12.00 23.80 -10.09
CA VAL A 136 -12.72 23.12 -9.01
C VAL A 136 -11.75 22.30 -8.16
N HIS A 137 -10.84 21.56 -8.80
CA HIS A 137 -9.82 20.77 -8.11
C HIS A 137 -8.89 21.65 -7.27
N GLN A 138 -8.39 22.76 -7.82
CA GLN A 138 -7.54 23.72 -7.10
C GLN A 138 -8.25 24.24 -5.84
N LYS A 139 -9.53 24.59 -5.97
CA LYS A 139 -10.31 25.07 -4.83
C LYS A 139 -10.54 23.97 -3.80
N ALA A 140 -10.85 22.74 -4.22
CA ALA A 140 -11.02 21.61 -3.32
C ALA A 140 -9.74 21.29 -2.54
N LEU A 141 -8.57 21.28 -3.22
CA LEU A 141 -7.27 21.10 -2.59
C LEU A 141 -6.94 22.21 -1.58
N SER A 142 -7.27 23.46 -1.90
CA SER A 142 -7.13 24.57 -0.94
C SER A 142 -7.99 24.38 0.31
N VAL A 143 -9.19 23.78 0.18
CA VAL A 143 -10.02 23.44 1.36
C VAL A 143 -9.42 22.26 2.14
N TYR A 144 -8.86 21.24 1.48
CA TYR A 144 -8.11 20.18 2.17
C TYR A 144 -6.95 20.75 2.99
N ASP A 145 -6.14 21.64 2.40
CA ASP A 145 -5.04 22.32 3.07
C ASP A 145 -5.51 23.10 4.30
N GLN A 146 -6.58 23.91 4.15
CA GLN A 146 -7.19 24.65 5.24
C GLN A 146 -7.68 23.74 6.37
N ILE A 147 -8.33 22.62 6.03
CA ILE A 147 -8.80 21.65 7.02
C ILE A 147 -7.62 21.05 7.79
N PHE A 148 -6.56 20.62 7.11
CA PHE A 148 -5.40 20.01 7.75
C PHE A 148 -4.64 20.99 8.65
N GLN A 149 -4.53 22.26 8.25
CA GLN A 149 -4.01 23.33 9.09
C GLN A 149 -4.87 23.53 10.34
N LYS A 150 -6.20 23.57 10.19
CA LYS A 150 -7.16 23.83 11.27
C LYS A 150 -7.21 22.71 12.31
N ILE A 151 -7.24 21.45 11.90
CA ILE A 151 -7.34 20.32 12.82
C ILE A 151 -5.97 19.91 13.41
N GLY A 152 -4.89 20.25 12.72
CA GLY A 152 -3.53 19.90 13.11
C GLY A 152 -3.23 18.40 13.00
N LYS A 153 -1.95 18.05 13.22
CA LYS A 153 -1.42 16.69 12.96
C LYS A 153 -2.03 15.62 13.86
N ALA A 154 -2.33 15.95 15.12
CA ALA A 154 -2.89 14.99 16.08
C ALA A 154 -4.28 14.53 15.64
N GLN A 155 -5.19 15.46 15.36
CA GLN A 155 -6.52 15.13 14.87
C GLN A 155 -6.46 14.52 13.46
N LEU A 156 -5.59 15.04 12.58
CA LEU A 156 -5.38 14.46 11.26
C LEU A 156 -4.95 12.99 11.35
N ASN A 157 -4.14 12.57 12.32
CA ASN A 157 -3.79 11.15 12.47
C ASN A 157 -5.02 10.24 12.67
N HIS A 158 -6.02 10.71 13.41
CA HIS A 158 -7.27 10.00 13.63
C HIS A 158 -8.18 10.03 12.40
N ASP A 159 -8.23 11.19 11.73
CA ASP A 159 -9.16 11.42 10.62
C ASP A 159 -8.57 11.11 9.23
N LEU A 160 -7.28 10.76 9.14
CA LEU A 160 -6.57 10.66 7.87
C LEU A 160 -7.25 9.70 6.91
N ARG A 161 -7.78 8.57 7.41
CA ARG A 161 -8.50 7.59 6.58
C ARG A 161 -9.68 8.23 5.84
N ILE A 162 -10.43 9.11 6.51
CA ILE A 162 -11.61 9.79 5.95
C ILE A 162 -11.16 10.69 4.79
N TYR A 163 -10.17 11.55 5.02
CA TYR A 163 -9.69 12.49 4.00
C TYR A 163 -8.88 11.83 2.88
N ALA A 164 -8.13 10.77 3.18
CA ALA A 164 -7.34 9.99 2.23
C ALA A 164 -8.21 9.37 1.14
N THR A 165 -9.46 9.02 1.43
CA THR A 165 -10.39 8.45 0.44
C THR A 165 -10.63 9.35 -0.78
N GLY A 166 -10.47 10.67 -0.63
CA GLY A 166 -10.56 11.62 -1.73
C GLY A 166 -9.20 11.95 -2.35
N ILE A 167 -8.27 12.46 -1.55
CA ILE A 167 -7.01 13.03 -2.07
C ILE A 167 -6.05 11.96 -2.63
N PHE A 168 -5.99 10.75 -2.06
CA PHE A 168 -5.06 9.72 -2.55
C PHE A 168 -5.40 9.21 -3.96
N PRO A 169 -6.64 8.76 -4.26
CA PRO A 169 -6.96 8.29 -5.60
C PRO A 169 -6.93 9.42 -6.65
N TYR A 170 -7.12 10.68 -6.23
CA TYR A 170 -7.04 11.84 -7.12
C TYR A 170 -5.66 12.01 -7.75
N ILE A 171 -4.58 11.81 -6.98
CA ILE A 171 -3.19 12.12 -7.40
C ILE A 171 -2.84 11.52 -8.76
N ARG A 172 -3.23 10.26 -9.02
CA ARG A 172 -2.93 9.60 -10.29
C ARG A 172 -3.44 10.36 -11.51
N ASN A 173 -4.67 10.86 -11.42
CA ASN A 173 -5.38 11.47 -12.55
C ASN A 173 -5.39 13.01 -12.47
N ALA A 174 -4.67 13.58 -11.50
CA ALA A 174 -4.55 15.02 -11.33
C ALA A 174 -3.84 15.64 -12.54
N SER A 175 -4.32 16.81 -12.98
CA SER A 175 -3.61 17.62 -13.97
C SER A 175 -2.26 18.09 -13.42
N ILE A 176 -1.30 18.40 -14.29
CA ILE A 176 0.05 18.85 -13.88
C ILE A 176 -0.01 19.96 -12.82
N ALA A 177 -0.86 20.97 -13.04
CA ALA A 177 -1.02 22.10 -12.12
C ALA A 177 -1.52 21.70 -10.72
N THR A 178 -2.46 20.76 -10.63
CA THR A 178 -3.09 20.37 -9.36
C THR A 178 -2.40 19.20 -8.69
N LYS A 179 -1.64 18.39 -9.43
CA LYS A 179 -0.83 17.30 -8.90
C LYS A 179 0.26 17.86 -7.98
N GLY A 180 0.94 18.94 -8.38
CA GLY A 180 1.88 19.65 -7.52
C GLY A 180 1.25 20.07 -6.19
N MET A 181 0.08 20.73 -6.23
CA MET A 181 -0.66 21.13 -5.02
C MET A 181 -1.01 19.94 -4.11
N ALA A 182 -1.48 18.82 -4.70
CA ALA A 182 -1.81 17.63 -3.93
C ALA A 182 -0.56 17.01 -3.26
N ILE A 183 0.57 16.94 -3.96
CA ILE A 183 1.83 16.45 -3.41
C ILE A 183 2.38 17.38 -2.32
N ASP A 184 2.22 18.71 -2.46
CA ASP A 184 2.61 19.67 -1.42
C ASP A 184 1.77 19.51 -0.15
N ILE A 185 0.46 19.26 -0.29
CA ILE A 185 -0.43 18.93 0.84
C ILE A 185 0.02 17.64 1.51
N LEU A 186 0.32 16.59 0.72
CA LEU A 186 0.83 15.32 1.25
C LEU A 186 2.14 15.53 2.02
N LYS A 187 3.09 16.29 1.46
CA LYS A 187 4.39 16.59 2.07
C LYS A 187 4.26 17.39 3.36
N SER A 188 3.40 18.40 3.38
CA SER A 188 3.31 19.35 4.49
C SER A 188 2.50 18.80 5.68
N HIS A 189 1.42 18.07 5.40
CA HIS A 189 0.45 17.65 6.41
C HIS A 189 0.48 16.15 6.70
N VAL A 190 0.50 15.33 5.65
CA VAL A 190 0.29 13.88 5.79
C VAL A 190 1.59 13.15 6.10
N LEU A 191 2.71 13.54 5.49
CA LEU A 191 4.03 12.92 5.73
C LEU A 191 4.43 12.95 7.22
N PRO A 192 4.31 14.07 7.97
CA PRO A 192 4.58 14.07 9.40
C PRO A 192 3.68 13.13 10.22
N VAL A 193 2.45 12.91 9.79
CA VAL A 193 1.52 11.96 10.44
C VAL A 193 1.97 10.52 10.18
N VAL A 194 2.27 10.20 8.93
CA VAL A 194 2.68 8.84 8.50
C VAL A 194 4.00 8.42 9.14
N ILE A 195 4.97 9.33 9.28
CA ILE A 195 6.25 9.03 9.93
C ILE A 195 6.05 8.64 11.42
N ASN A 196 5.06 9.24 12.08
CA ASN A 196 4.75 8.97 13.48
C ASN A 196 3.75 7.82 13.67
N ASN A 197 2.99 7.46 12.64
CA ASN A 197 2.03 6.35 12.65
C ASN A 197 2.10 5.55 11.34
N ASN A 198 2.80 4.42 11.39
CA ASN A 198 3.00 3.54 10.24
C ASN A 198 1.72 2.84 9.74
N GLU A 199 0.61 2.92 10.47
CA GLU A 199 -0.69 2.39 10.05
C GLU A 199 -1.14 2.93 8.68
N HIS A 200 -0.80 4.19 8.39
CA HIS A 200 -1.17 4.87 7.15
C HIS A 200 -0.12 4.75 6.04
N LEU A 201 1.03 4.14 6.34
CA LEU A 201 2.21 4.13 5.48
C LEU A 201 1.93 3.53 4.11
N LYS A 202 1.33 2.33 4.05
CA LYS A 202 1.08 1.64 2.80
C LYS A 202 0.20 2.47 1.84
N SER A 203 -0.92 3.00 2.33
CA SER A 203 -1.82 3.84 1.52
C SER A 203 -1.15 5.13 1.09
N PHE A 204 -0.32 5.71 1.95
CA PHE A 204 0.45 6.91 1.63
C PHE A 204 1.51 6.65 0.55
N LEU A 205 2.23 5.52 0.63
CA LEU A 205 3.19 5.12 -0.41
C LEU A 205 2.52 4.96 -1.77
N ILE A 206 1.35 4.31 -1.83
CA ILE A 206 0.55 4.20 -3.07
C ILE A 206 0.25 5.59 -3.63
N ALA A 207 -0.23 6.51 -2.79
CA ALA A 207 -0.57 7.87 -3.19
C ALA A 207 0.64 8.63 -3.76
N VAL A 208 1.80 8.56 -3.09
CA VAL A 208 3.04 9.22 -3.53
C VAL A 208 3.59 8.57 -4.81
N LEU A 209 3.60 7.24 -4.91
CA LEU A 209 4.05 6.52 -6.11
C LEU A 209 3.15 6.81 -7.32
N SER A 210 1.83 6.96 -7.11
CA SER A 210 0.89 7.40 -8.15
C SER A 210 1.17 8.82 -8.66
N GLY A 211 1.92 9.63 -7.92
CA GLY A 211 2.34 10.97 -8.32
C GLY A 211 3.58 10.99 -9.22
N ILE A 212 4.33 9.90 -9.31
CA ILE A 212 5.53 9.79 -10.15
C ILE A 212 5.11 9.60 -11.61
N GLU A 213 5.66 10.45 -12.48
CA GLU A 213 5.42 10.43 -13.92
C GLU A 213 6.64 9.86 -14.65
N ARG A 214 6.45 9.44 -15.91
CA ARG A 214 7.53 8.84 -16.71
C ARG A 214 8.68 9.82 -17.00
N ASP A 215 8.34 11.09 -17.17
CA ASP A 215 9.30 12.16 -17.37
C ASP A 215 9.74 12.74 -16.03
N LYS A 216 11.00 13.20 -15.94
CA LYS A 216 11.51 13.88 -14.76
C LYS A 216 10.85 15.24 -14.59
N SER A 217 9.68 15.26 -13.97
CA SER A 217 8.96 16.46 -13.55
C SER A 217 9.35 16.85 -12.12
N ASP A 218 9.18 18.13 -11.77
CA ASP A 218 9.39 18.62 -10.39
C ASP A 218 8.52 17.85 -9.38
N VAL A 219 7.31 17.46 -9.81
CA VAL A 219 6.40 16.62 -9.02
C VAL A 219 7.01 15.25 -8.74
N SER A 220 7.64 14.62 -9.75
CA SER A 220 8.30 13.31 -9.59
C SER A 220 9.52 13.40 -8.67
N ILE A 221 10.26 14.52 -8.72
CA ILE A 221 11.37 14.80 -7.79
C ILE A 221 10.82 14.92 -6.36
N ASN A 222 9.77 15.70 -6.15
CA ASN A 222 9.13 15.86 -4.84
C ASN A 222 8.61 14.52 -4.28
N CYS A 223 7.99 13.67 -5.11
CA CYS A 223 7.54 12.34 -4.70
C CYS A 223 8.73 11.47 -4.28
N THR A 224 9.82 11.49 -5.05
CA THR A 224 11.05 10.75 -4.73
C THR A 224 11.66 11.21 -3.41
N ASP A 225 11.67 12.51 -3.14
CA ASP A 225 12.18 13.07 -1.88
C ASP A 225 11.30 12.67 -0.68
N ILE A 226 9.99 12.60 -0.87
CA ILE A 226 9.06 12.06 0.13
C ILE A 226 9.42 10.60 0.43
N LEU A 227 9.58 9.75 -0.59
CA LEU A 227 9.92 8.33 -0.41
C LEU A 227 11.24 8.14 0.35
N LYS A 228 12.30 8.88 -0.03
CA LYS A 228 13.59 8.87 0.68
C LYS A 228 13.46 9.35 2.13
N THR A 229 12.62 10.35 2.38
CA THR A 229 12.37 10.85 3.73
C THR A 229 11.70 9.79 4.60
N ILE A 230 10.71 9.07 4.04
CA ILE A 230 10.05 7.97 4.73
C ILE A 230 11.05 6.86 5.05
N GLU A 231 11.83 6.41 4.07
CA GLU A 231 12.84 5.36 4.26
C GLU A 231 13.77 5.70 5.43
N LYS A 232 14.30 6.94 5.45
CA LYS A 232 15.20 7.42 6.50
C LYS A 232 14.54 7.50 7.88
N LYS A 233 13.26 7.88 7.95
CA LYS A 233 12.57 8.18 9.21
C LYS A 233 11.85 6.99 9.83
N VAL A 234 11.27 6.13 9.00
CA VAL A 234 10.53 4.93 9.42
C VAL A 234 11.45 3.71 9.53
N GLY A 235 12.58 3.72 8.82
CA GLY A 235 13.54 2.63 8.79
C GLY A 235 13.32 1.69 7.60
N SER A 236 14.41 1.23 7.00
CA SER A 236 14.41 0.47 5.75
C SER A 236 13.61 -0.84 5.83
N GLU A 237 13.62 -1.54 6.96
CA GLU A 237 12.84 -2.79 7.13
C GLU A 237 11.34 -2.56 6.90
N ILE A 238 10.74 -1.62 7.63
CA ILE A 238 9.30 -1.33 7.54
C ILE A 238 8.96 -0.74 6.17
N PHE A 239 9.83 0.14 5.65
CA PHE A 239 9.67 0.77 4.35
C PHE A 239 9.68 -0.25 3.20
N ILE A 240 10.67 -1.13 3.14
CA ILE A 240 10.79 -2.16 2.10
C ILE A 240 9.61 -3.14 2.18
N LYS A 241 9.23 -3.62 3.38
CA LYS A 241 8.02 -4.46 3.55
C LYS A 241 6.77 -3.79 2.99
N SER A 242 6.64 -2.48 3.21
CA SER A 242 5.51 -1.71 2.74
C SER A 242 5.52 -1.58 1.22
N LEU A 243 6.67 -1.37 0.58
CA LEU A 243 6.81 -1.38 -0.89
C LEU A 243 6.43 -2.74 -1.51
N PHE A 244 6.87 -3.86 -0.94
CA PHE A 244 6.41 -5.18 -1.41
C PHE A 244 4.90 -5.37 -1.23
N SER A 245 4.32 -4.80 -0.16
CA SER A 245 2.87 -4.77 0.00
C SER A 245 2.16 -3.91 -1.05
N VAL A 246 2.82 -2.84 -1.55
CA VAL A 246 2.34 -2.06 -2.70
C VAL A 246 2.31 -2.92 -3.96
N LEU A 247 3.38 -3.69 -4.25
CA LEU A 247 3.40 -4.61 -5.41
C LEU A 247 2.21 -5.57 -5.41
N VAL A 248 1.79 -6.06 -4.24
CA VAL A 248 0.63 -6.96 -4.14
C VAL A 248 -0.69 -6.24 -4.39
N SER A 249 -0.84 -5.00 -3.93
CA SER A 249 -2.15 -4.34 -3.82
C SER A 249 -2.44 -3.24 -4.84
N SER A 250 -1.43 -2.69 -5.51
CA SER A 250 -1.63 -1.66 -6.53
C SER A 250 -0.89 -2.00 -7.83
N PRO A 251 -1.53 -2.74 -8.76
CA PRO A 251 -0.94 -3.07 -10.06
C PRO A 251 -0.46 -1.83 -10.83
N ARG A 252 -1.21 -0.73 -10.74
CA ARG A 252 -0.93 0.52 -11.46
C ARG A 252 0.27 1.30 -10.90
N ASP A 253 0.82 0.91 -9.75
CA ASP A 253 2.01 1.53 -9.15
C ASP A 253 3.22 0.58 -9.14
N ARG A 254 3.08 -0.66 -9.65
CA ARG A 254 4.15 -1.66 -9.60
C ARG A 254 5.41 -1.19 -10.31
N GLU A 255 5.29 -0.59 -11.48
CA GLU A 255 6.45 -0.11 -12.26
C GLU A 255 7.34 0.82 -11.41
N GLU A 256 6.76 1.88 -10.84
CA GLU A 256 7.50 2.85 -10.03
C GLU A 256 7.99 2.25 -8.70
N THR A 257 7.19 1.36 -8.11
CA THR A 257 7.58 0.62 -6.90
C THR A 257 8.83 -0.23 -7.16
N LEU A 258 8.87 -0.95 -8.28
CA LEU A 258 9.99 -1.80 -8.67
C LEU A 258 11.24 -0.98 -8.96
N LYS A 259 11.12 0.13 -9.69
CA LYS A 259 12.23 1.06 -9.91
C LYS A 259 12.83 1.55 -8.60
N PHE A 260 11.99 1.94 -7.64
CA PHE A 260 12.45 2.38 -6.34
C PHE A 260 13.12 1.24 -5.55
N LEU A 261 12.50 0.04 -5.53
CA LEU A 261 13.06 -1.15 -4.88
C LEU A 261 14.45 -1.52 -5.42
N ILE A 262 14.67 -1.45 -6.75
CA ILE A 262 15.99 -1.69 -7.36
C ILE A 262 17.04 -0.72 -6.79
N SER A 263 16.65 0.53 -6.53
CA SER A 263 17.55 1.56 -6.01
C SER A 263 17.81 1.49 -4.50
N CYS A 264 16.84 1.04 -3.71
CA CYS A 264 16.91 1.11 -2.24
C CYS A 264 17.16 -0.25 -1.56
N LEU A 265 16.92 -1.38 -2.24
CA LEU A 265 17.20 -2.69 -1.65
C LEU A 265 18.71 -2.89 -1.44
N PRO A 266 19.14 -3.34 -0.25
CA PRO A 266 20.53 -3.73 -0.05
C PRO A 266 20.84 -5.00 -0.84
N ASP A 267 22.12 -5.23 -1.10
CA ASP A 267 22.58 -6.48 -1.70
C ASP A 267 22.65 -7.57 -0.62
N PHE A 268 21.68 -8.47 -0.63
CA PHE A 268 21.64 -9.58 0.33
C PHE A 268 22.74 -10.59 0.02
N THR A 269 23.49 -11.01 1.04
CA THR A 269 24.50 -12.07 0.97
C THR A 269 23.98 -13.39 1.52
N THR A 270 23.08 -13.35 2.51
CA THR A 270 22.53 -14.53 3.17
C THR A 270 21.00 -14.50 3.27
N PRO A 271 20.34 -15.67 3.37
CA PRO A 271 18.89 -15.74 3.60
C PRO A 271 18.46 -15.04 4.91
N ASN A 272 19.31 -15.03 5.93
CA ASN A 272 19.02 -14.39 7.21
C ASN A 272 18.87 -12.86 7.09
N GLU A 273 19.67 -12.20 6.27
CA GLU A 273 19.53 -10.77 6.00
C GLU A 273 18.19 -10.45 5.33
N LEU A 274 17.77 -11.28 4.35
CA LEU A 274 16.47 -11.14 3.72
C LEU A 274 15.33 -11.42 4.69
N LEU A 275 15.48 -12.41 5.58
CA LEU A 275 14.49 -12.72 6.62
C LEU A 275 14.33 -11.57 7.63
N GLN A 276 15.42 -10.92 8.02
CA GLN A 276 15.35 -9.73 8.87
C GLN A 276 14.55 -8.61 8.20
N ILE A 277 14.87 -8.28 6.94
CA ILE A 277 14.14 -7.23 6.20
C ILE A 277 12.69 -7.63 5.90
N SER A 278 12.39 -8.91 5.68
CA SER A 278 11.02 -9.38 5.40
C SER A 278 10.19 -9.64 6.66
N GLY A 279 10.77 -9.57 7.86
CA GLY A 279 10.04 -9.74 9.13
C GLY A 279 9.79 -11.19 9.48
N GLY A 280 10.76 -12.05 9.18
CA GLY A 280 10.72 -13.48 9.46
C GLY A 280 10.02 -14.32 8.38
N ASN A 281 9.42 -13.71 7.35
CA ASN A 281 8.77 -14.44 6.26
C ASN A 281 8.80 -13.69 4.92
N CYS A 282 9.41 -14.31 3.91
CA CYS A 282 9.50 -13.78 2.55
C CYS A 282 8.23 -13.94 1.69
N SER A 283 7.15 -14.55 2.20
CA SER A 283 5.95 -14.89 1.41
C SER A 283 5.32 -13.69 0.70
N GLN A 284 5.25 -12.53 1.35
CA GLN A 284 4.73 -11.30 0.72
C GLN A 284 5.65 -10.78 -0.38
N PHE A 285 6.98 -10.92 -0.22
CA PHE A 285 7.94 -10.50 -1.24
C PHE A 285 7.79 -11.36 -2.48
N VAL A 286 7.77 -12.68 -2.30
CA VAL A 286 7.57 -13.65 -3.37
C VAL A 286 6.24 -13.43 -4.08
N LYS A 287 5.15 -13.19 -3.33
CA LYS A 287 3.83 -12.87 -3.91
C LYS A 287 3.88 -11.59 -4.75
N GLY A 288 4.50 -10.52 -4.25
CA GLY A 288 4.67 -9.25 -4.96
C GLY A 288 5.49 -9.40 -6.25
N LEU A 289 6.58 -10.18 -6.21
CA LEU A 289 7.40 -10.50 -7.37
C LEU A 289 6.62 -11.32 -8.42
N CYS A 290 5.95 -12.40 -7.99
CA CYS A 290 5.18 -13.26 -8.89
C CYS A 290 4.06 -12.50 -9.58
N LEU A 291 3.30 -11.68 -8.86
CA LEU A 291 2.24 -10.86 -9.46
C LEU A 291 2.78 -9.83 -10.45
N SER A 292 3.94 -9.24 -10.17
CA SER A 292 4.59 -8.29 -11.08
C SER A 292 5.19 -8.95 -12.33
N LEU A 293 5.62 -10.22 -12.24
CA LEU A 293 6.13 -10.99 -13.39
C LEU A 293 5.06 -11.36 -14.42
N ILE A 294 3.79 -11.44 -14.00
CA ILE A 294 2.66 -11.72 -14.89
C ILE A 294 1.81 -10.48 -15.18
N ASP A 295 2.29 -9.29 -14.82
CA ASP A 295 1.54 -8.05 -15.02
C ASP A 295 1.23 -7.81 -16.50
N SER A 296 0.05 -7.28 -16.83
CA SER A 296 -0.29 -6.89 -18.19
C SER A 296 0.71 -5.91 -18.81
N ASP A 297 1.31 -5.04 -18.01
CA ASP A 297 2.28 -4.05 -18.47
C ASP A 297 3.69 -4.66 -18.64
N VAL A 298 4.28 -4.48 -19.83
CA VAL A 298 5.59 -5.05 -20.19
C VAL A 298 6.72 -4.42 -19.38
N MET A 299 6.63 -3.13 -19.05
CA MET A 299 7.66 -2.44 -18.27
C MET A 299 7.71 -2.96 -16.83
N THR A 300 6.55 -3.24 -16.24
CA THR A 300 6.44 -3.88 -14.92
C THR A 300 7.11 -5.25 -14.90
N VAL A 301 6.84 -6.10 -15.90
CA VAL A 301 7.52 -7.41 -16.02
C VAL A 301 9.03 -7.23 -16.20
N ARG A 302 9.44 -6.25 -17.01
CA ARG A 302 10.85 -5.93 -17.27
C ARG A 302 11.59 -5.56 -15.97
N PHE A 303 11.05 -4.63 -15.19
CA PHE A 303 11.66 -4.21 -13.92
C PHE A 303 11.59 -5.31 -12.85
N SER A 304 10.59 -6.19 -12.90
CA SER A 304 10.52 -7.35 -12.01
C SER A 304 11.68 -8.32 -12.27
N LEU A 305 11.95 -8.63 -13.55
CA LEU A 305 13.09 -9.47 -13.93
C LEU A 305 14.42 -8.80 -13.60
N GLU A 306 14.52 -7.49 -13.81
CA GLU A 306 15.72 -6.71 -13.45
C GLU A 306 15.98 -6.75 -11.95
N LEU A 307 14.93 -6.60 -11.14
CA LEU A 307 15.02 -6.69 -9.69
C LEU A 307 15.48 -8.09 -9.24
N LEU A 308 14.94 -9.16 -9.85
CA LEU A 308 15.39 -10.52 -9.56
C LEU A 308 16.86 -10.74 -9.89
N VAL A 309 17.31 -10.32 -11.07
CA VAL A 309 18.70 -10.49 -11.50
C VAL A 309 19.66 -9.68 -10.62
N SER A 310 19.29 -8.46 -10.25
CA SER A 310 20.18 -7.56 -9.50
C SER A 310 20.18 -7.79 -7.99
N LYS A 311 19.01 -8.02 -7.39
CA LYS A 311 18.84 -8.07 -5.91
C LYS A 311 18.59 -9.47 -5.36
N PHE A 312 18.22 -10.43 -6.22
CA PHE A 312 17.91 -11.80 -5.80
C PHE A 312 18.64 -12.88 -6.61
N PRO A 313 19.99 -12.84 -6.66
CA PRO A 313 20.79 -13.83 -7.37
C PRO A 313 20.54 -15.25 -6.82
N ILE A 314 20.33 -16.20 -7.72
CA ILE A 314 19.87 -17.56 -7.39
C ILE A 314 20.93 -18.33 -6.58
N GLU A 315 22.21 -18.11 -6.89
CA GLU A 315 23.35 -18.73 -6.22
C GLU A 315 23.46 -18.41 -4.73
N LYS A 316 22.83 -17.31 -4.28
CA LYS A 316 22.81 -16.93 -2.85
C LYS A 316 21.71 -17.64 -2.06
N HIS A 317 20.86 -18.41 -2.72
CA HIS A 317 19.80 -19.21 -2.10
C HIS A 317 18.90 -18.42 -1.12
N LEU A 318 18.63 -17.14 -1.44
CA LEU A 318 17.92 -16.21 -0.55
C LEU A 318 16.48 -16.62 -0.25
N PHE A 319 15.83 -17.33 -1.18
CA PHE A 319 14.47 -17.87 -1.03
C PHE A 319 14.50 -19.39 -0.83
N THR A 320 13.43 -19.92 -0.26
CA THR A 320 13.26 -21.39 -0.14
C THR A 320 13.09 -22.04 -1.51
N PHE A 321 13.23 -23.37 -1.57
CA PHE A 321 13.07 -24.14 -2.80
C PHE A 321 11.71 -23.89 -3.47
N ASP A 322 10.61 -23.98 -2.71
CA ASP A 322 9.25 -23.77 -3.22
C ASP A 322 9.01 -22.33 -3.68
N GLN A 323 9.61 -21.35 -2.98
CA GLN A 323 9.53 -19.94 -3.37
C GLN A 323 10.24 -19.67 -4.70
N PHE A 324 11.41 -20.30 -4.91
CA PHE A 324 12.08 -20.23 -6.21
C PHE A 324 11.27 -20.93 -7.31
N ILE A 325 10.65 -22.10 -7.05
CA ILE A 325 9.74 -22.74 -8.02
C ILE A 325 8.65 -21.75 -8.46
N ALA A 326 8.00 -21.08 -7.51
CA ALA A 326 7.00 -20.06 -7.82
C ALA A 326 7.58 -18.92 -8.68
N ILE A 327 8.72 -18.33 -8.30
CA ILE A 327 9.34 -17.25 -9.09
C ILE A 327 9.67 -17.72 -10.52
N PHE A 328 10.21 -18.93 -10.68
CA PHE A 328 10.56 -19.50 -11.98
C PHE A 328 9.33 -19.79 -12.84
N LYS A 329 8.26 -20.32 -12.24
CA LYS A 329 6.97 -20.55 -12.91
C LYS A 329 6.34 -19.28 -13.46
N TYR A 330 6.36 -18.20 -12.70
CA TYR A 330 5.76 -16.95 -13.14
C TYR A 330 6.67 -16.21 -14.13
N SER A 331 7.99 -16.26 -13.95
CA SER A 331 8.95 -15.61 -14.86
C SER A 331 9.05 -16.29 -16.23
N SER A 332 8.85 -17.61 -16.31
CA SER A 332 8.86 -18.35 -17.59
C SER A 332 7.77 -17.89 -18.56
N GLN A 333 6.65 -17.37 -18.05
CA GLN A 333 5.58 -16.81 -18.89
C GLN A 333 6.04 -15.61 -19.72
N ALA A 334 7.13 -14.92 -19.33
CA ALA A 334 7.69 -13.83 -20.10
C ALA A 334 8.18 -14.28 -21.50
N VAL A 335 8.57 -15.56 -21.68
CA VAL A 335 8.96 -16.12 -22.98
C VAL A 335 7.82 -16.02 -23.99
N LEU A 336 6.57 -16.21 -23.54
CA LEU A 336 5.39 -16.19 -24.39
C LEU A 336 5.09 -14.80 -24.96
N ARG A 337 5.63 -13.74 -24.36
CA ARG A 337 5.42 -12.35 -24.79
C ARG A 337 6.24 -11.95 -26.01
N LYS A 338 7.22 -12.77 -26.41
CA LYS A 338 8.11 -12.53 -27.57
C LYS A 338 8.83 -11.17 -27.52
N ASP A 339 9.06 -10.64 -26.33
CA ASP A 339 9.78 -9.38 -26.12
C ASP A 339 11.27 -9.64 -25.85
N MET A 340 12.14 -9.07 -26.68
CA MET A 340 13.59 -9.30 -26.58
C MET A 340 14.20 -8.74 -25.30
N SER A 341 13.67 -7.64 -24.76
CA SER A 341 14.14 -7.07 -23.51
C SER A 341 13.81 -7.97 -22.32
N LEU A 342 12.62 -8.57 -22.30
CA LEU A 342 12.23 -9.54 -21.28
C LEU A 342 13.07 -10.81 -21.40
N ASN A 343 13.19 -11.36 -22.61
CA ASN A 343 13.96 -12.58 -22.87
C ASN A 343 15.42 -12.42 -22.42
N ARG A 344 16.06 -11.28 -22.70
CA ARG A 344 17.44 -11.02 -22.23
C ARG A 344 17.55 -11.11 -20.71
N ARG A 345 16.67 -10.43 -19.97
CA ARG A 345 16.71 -10.45 -18.49
C ARG A 345 16.36 -11.81 -17.92
N LEU A 346 15.38 -12.49 -18.50
CA LEU A 346 15.01 -13.85 -18.11
C LEU A 346 16.16 -14.83 -18.32
N PHE A 347 16.86 -14.75 -19.45
CA PHE A 347 18.03 -15.58 -19.71
C PHE A 347 19.21 -15.20 -18.83
N SER A 348 19.42 -13.93 -18.49
CA SER A 348 20.40 -13.55 -17.46
C SER A 348 20.07 -14.19 -16.10
N LEU A 349 18.78 -14.27 -15.74
CA LEU A 349 18.35 -14.98 -14.54
C LEU A 349 18.65 -16.49 -14.64
N TRP A 350 18.32 -17.14 -15.75
CA TRP A 350 18.46 -18.59 -15.87
C TRP A 350 19.89 -19.08 -16.15
N LEU A 351 20.66 -18.34 -16.93
CA LEU A 351 21.96 -18.74 -17.48
C LEU A 351 23.14 -18.02 -16.80
N GLY A 352 22.86 -17.02 -15.97
CA GLY A 352 23.87 -16.21 -15.30
C GLY A 352 24.44 -15.10 -16.19
N PRO A 353 25.45 -14.35 -15.68
CA PRO A 353 25.97 -13.15 -16.34
C PRO A 353 27.00 -13.42 -17.44
N SER A 354 27.46 -14.68 -17.60
CA SER A 354 28.50 -15.03 -18.58
C SER A 354 27.93 -15.15 -19.99
N ASP A 355 28.67 -14.68 -20.99
CA ASP A 355 28.36 -14.90 -22.41
C ASP A 355 28.94 -16.23 -22.95
N ASN A 356 29.78 -16.93 -22.17
CA ASN A 356 30.36 -18.20 -22.60
C ASN A 356 29.34 -19.34 -22.44
N ARG A 357 29.01 -20.00 -23.55
CA ARG A 357 28.02 -21.09 -23.61
C ARG A 357 28.28 -22.24 -22.65
N GLN A 358 29.55 -22.60 -22.43
CA GLN A 358 29.89 -23.67 -21.48
C GLN A 358 29.63 -23.23 -20.04
N GLN A 359 29.99 -21.99 -19.69
CA GLN A 359 29.73 -21.43 -18.37
C GLN A 359 28.23 -21.24 -18.11
N GLN A 360 27.48 -20.78 -19.12
CA GLN A 360 26.01 -20.71 -19.05
C GLN A 360 25.38 -22.08 -18.80
N ARG A 361 25.85 -23.12 -19.50
CA ARG A 361 25.37 -24.50 -19.28
C ARG A 361 25.66 -24.98 -17.86
N ILE A 362 26.86 -24.71 -17.35
CA ILE A 362 27.25 -25.07 -15.98
C ILE A 362 26.37 -24.33 -14.97
N TYR A 363 26.18 -23.01 -15.14
CA TYR A 363 25.33 -22.20 -14.28
C TYR A 363 23.88 -22.72 -14.28
N PHE A 364 23.34 -22.96 -15.47
CA PHE A 364 21.97 -23.43 -15.64
C PHE A 364 21.72 -24.76 -14.93
N ILE A 365 22.60 -25.76 -15.13
CA ILE A 365 22.48 -27.08 -14.50
C ILE A 365 22.59 -26.95 -12.97
N LYS A 366 23.52 -26.13 -12.48
CA LYS A 366 23.78 -25.98 -11.05
C LYS A 366 22.66 -25.22 -10.32
N ASN A 367 22.17 -24.13 -10.90
CA ASN A 367 21.35 -23.15 -10.18
C ASN A 367 19.89 -23.13 -10.63
N SER A 368 19.59 -23.37 -11.91
CA SER A 368 18.27 -23.05 -12.49
C SER A 368 17.44 -24.28 -12.87
N LEU A 369 18.07 -25.34 -13.37
CA LEU A 369 17.41 -26.52 -13.95
C LEU A 369 16.37 -27.14 -13.01
N LYS A 370 16.74 -27.34 -11.74
CA LYS A 370 15.88 -27.96 -10.73
C LYS A 370 14.57 -27.21 -10.47
N TYR A 371 14.55 -25.90 -10.64
CA TYR A 371 13.35 -25.08 -10.44
C TYR A 371 12.47 -25.12 -11.70
N LEU A 372 13.08 -25.05 -12.88
CA LEU A 372 12.34 -25.08 -14.16
C LEU A 372 11.69 -26.43 -14.47
N THR A 373 12.25 -27.54 -13.98
CA THR A 373 11.63 -28.86 -14.16
C THR A 373 10.35 -29.04 -13.34
N LEU A 374 10.14 -28.22 -12.30
CA LEU A 374 9.02 -28.31 -11.37
C LEU A 374 8.06 -27.09 -11.45
N ALA A 375 8.45 -26.07 -12.19
CA ALA A 375 7.72 -24.82 -12.40
C ALA A 375 6.66 -24.97 -13.50
#